data_AF-A0A7W8DV67-F1
#
_entry.id   AF-A0A7W8DV67-F1
#
_cell.length_a   1.000
_cell.length_b   1.000
_cell.length_c   1.000
_cell.angle_alpha   90.00
_cell.angle_beta   90.00
_cell.angle_gamma   90.00
#
_symmetry.space_group_name_H-M   'P 1'
#
loop_
_entity.id
_entity.type
_entity.pdbx_description
1 polymer ?
#
loop_
_entity_poly.entity_id
_entity_poly.type
_entity_poly.pdbx_seq_one_letter_code
_entity_poly.pdbx_strand_id
1 'polypeptide(L)'
;MQTPSNDDHDETPTQPQIDLAMLFMTDLHVGSERLYKVKRRGTSLNLRYELDGVMHQRSYLSALSWRAILLFALTEGKTVTVHEMDQPGRYQRLFPKTMLRRLQWHARPNANFPPVARLYDPNSKAVMLLTRNRICGHAVDALHNLTDGGPVFQPLWISDIMALRPMLGIELFHDEAFSATMPISAYIEAAAITGRIVEEPELSALPLTGDVSRLATQPSSKAVRSVFDQACRENPALEALRGLTIYDDYSFV
;
A
#
# COMPACT_ATOMS: atom_id res chain seq x y z
N MET A 1 -48.02 -17.64 -16.27
CA MET A 1 -46.71 -17.94 -15.66
C MET A 1 -45.68 -17.08 -16.38
N GLN A 2 -45.27 -15.97 -15.77
CA GLN A 2 -44.10 -15.21 -16.20
C GLN A 2 -42.91 -15.79 -15.44
N THR A 3 -41.93 -16.31 -16.17
CA THR A 3 -40.61 -16.61 -15.64
C THR A 3 -39.97 -15.30 -15.15
N PRO A 4 -39.47 -15.23 -13.92
CA PRO A 4 -38.69 -14.07 -13.50
C PRO A 4 -37.36 -14.10 -14.27
N SER A 5 -37.02 -12.99 -14.92
CA SER A 5 -35.68 -12.74 -15.40
C SER A 5 -34.77 -12.65 -14.18
N ASN A 6 -33.95 -13.68 -13.97
CA ASN A 6 -32.70 -13.51 -13.23
C ASN A 6 -31.84 -12.56 -14.07
N ASP A 7 -31.96 -11.27 -13.82
CA ASP A 7 -30.86 -10.34 -14.08
C ASP A 7 -29.76 -10.71 -13.08
N ASP A 8 -28.94 -11.69 -13.47
CA ASP A 8 -27.57 -11.81 -12.96
C ASP A 8 -26.83 -10.55 -13.43
N HIS A 9 -26.96 -9.48 -12.65
CA HIS A 9 -25.98 -8.41 -12.69
C HIS A 9 -24.66 -9.02 -12.19
N ASP A 10 -23.85 -9.53 -13.12
CA ASP A 10 -22.40 -9.64 -12.96
C ASP A 10 -21.88 -8.20 -12.74
N GLU A 11 -22.04 -7.69 -11.52
CA GLU A 11 -21.48 -6.41 -11.13
C GLU A 11 -19.96 -6.56 -11.12
N THR A 12 -19.33 -6.13 -12.21
CA THR A 12 -17.88 -5.97 -12.29
C THR A 12 -17.40 -5.19 -11.06
N PRO A 13 -16.45 -5.73 -10.28
CA PRO A 13 -15.99 -5.08 -9.06
C PRO A 13 -15.47 -3.66 -9.32
N THR A 14 -15.88 -2.73 -8.47
CA THR A 14 -15.41 -1.34 -8.51
C THR A 14 -13.93 -1.25 -8.13
N GLN A 15 -13.20 -0.23 -8.62
CA GLN A 15 -11.78 -0.06 -8.26
C GLN A 15 -11.51 -0.01 -6.74
N PRO A 16 -12.34 0.64 -5.90
CA PRO A 16 -12.17 0.57 -4.46
C PRO A 16 -12.28 -0.85 -3.88
N GLN A 17 -13.17 -1.70 -4.42
CA GLN A 17 -13.28 -3.10 -4.01
C GLN A 17 -12.02 -3.90 -4.38
N ILE A 18 -11.50 -3.68 -5.59
CA ILE A 18 -10.24 -4.28 -6.06
C ILE A 18 -9.06 -3.86 -5.17
N ASP A 19 -8.92 -2.55 -4.91
CA ASP A 19 -7.89 -2.00 -4.04
C ASP A 19 -7.98 -2.56 -2.61
N LEU A 20 -9.19 -2.63 -2.03
CA LEU A 20 -9.41 -3.21 -0.70
C LEU A 20 -9.02 -4.69 -0.68
N ALA A 21 -9.43 -5.47 -1.67
CA ALA A 21 -9.08 -6.88 -1.75
C ALA A 21 -7.57 -7.07 -1.72
N MET A 22 -6.82 -6.34 -2.54
CA MET A 22 -5.36 -6.43 -2.55
C MET A 22 -4.74 -6.01 -1.22
N LEU A 23 -5.21 -4.92 -0.60
CA LEU A 23 -4.72 -4.43 0.69
C LEU A 23 -5.01 -5.38 1.87
N PHE A 24 -6.04 -6.21 1.75
CA PHE A 24 -6.37 -7.28 2.70
C PHE A 24 -5.83 -8.65 2.30
N MET A 25 -5.01 -8.71 1.26
CA MET A 25 -4.20 -9.88 0.91
C MET A 25 -2.71 -9.69 1.19
N THR A 26 -2.31 -8.53 1.71
CA THR A 26 -0.91 -8.22 2.03
C THR A 26 -0.69 -7.82 3.49
N ASP A 27 0.48 -8.23 4.00
CA ASP A 27 0.99 -7.85 5.31
C ASP A 27 2.32 -7.11 5.11
N LEU A 28 2.45 -5.93 5.71
CA LEU A 28 3.76 -5.29 5.77
C LEU A 28 4.66 -6.08 6.71
N HIS A 29 5.70 -6.69 6.14
CA HIS A 29 6.76 -7.34 6.89
C HIS A 29 7.95 -6.39 7.05
N VAL A 30 8.55 -6.42 8.23
CA VAL A 30 9.83 -5.74 8.53
C VAL A 30 10.77 -6.78 9.15
N GLY A 31 11.89 -7.03 8.47
CA GLY A 31 12.68 -8.24 8.67
C GLY A 31 11.84 -9.50 8.44
N SER A 32 11.91 -10.43 9.40
CA SER A 32 11.10 -11.66 9.44
C SER A 32 9.73 -11.49 10.10
N GLU A 33 9.42 -10.31 10.65
CA GLU A 33 8.20 -10.08 11.43
C GLU A 33 7.14 -9.30 10.67
N ARG A 34 5.88 -9.49 11.05
CA ARG A 34 4.74 -8.70 10.55
C ARG A 34 4.58 -7.46 11.42
N LEU A 35 4.45 -6.29 10.81
CA LEU A 35 4.34 -5.02 11.53
C LEU A 35 3.27 -5.06 12.63
N TYR A 36 2.08 -5.60 12.33
CA TYR A 36 0.98 -5.62 13.30
C TYR A 36 1.24 -6.52 14.54
N LYS A 37 2.20 -7.46 14.45
CA LYS A 37 2.60 -8.34 15.56
C LYS A 37 3.65 -7.71 16.46
N VAL A 38 4.34 -6.68 15.98
CA VAL A 38 5.35 -5.97 16.76
C VAL A 38 4.64 -5.25 17.91
N LYS A 39 4.86 -5.72 19.14
CA LYS A 39 4.30 -5.11 20.36
C LYS A 39 5.43 -4.59 21.24
N ARG A 40 5.77 -3.31 21.09
CA ARG A 40 6.70 -2.64 22.00
C ARG A 40 5.93 -1.81 23.02
N ARG A 41 6.26 -1.94 24.31
CA ARG A 41 5.60 -1.20 25.38
C ARG A 41 5.76 0.31 25.15
N GLY A 42 4.67 1.06 25.25
CA GLY A 42 4.68 2.51 25.04
C GLY A 42 4.63 2.95 23.58
N THR A 43 4.50 2.03 22.62
CA THR A 43 4.35 2.38 21.20
C THR A 43 2.87 2.43 20.80
N SER A 44 2.47 3.46 20.07
CA SER A 44 1.13 3.61 19.51
C SER A 44 1.16 4.52 18.30
N LEU A 45 0.23 4.30 17.37
CA LEU A 45 -0.01 5.20 16.25
C LEU A 45 -1.18 6.13 16.61
N ASN A 46 -0.90 7.43 16.77
CA ASN A 46 -1.91 8.44 17.01
C ASN A 46 -2.51 8.92 15.68
N LEU A 47 -3.83 9.03 15.60
CA LEU A 47 -4.52 9.57 14.42
C LEU A 47 -5.51 10.64 14.82
N ARG A 48 -5.62 11.64 13.95
CA ARG A 48 -6.73 12.58 13.92
C ARG A 48 -7.36 12.52 12.53
N TYR A 49 -8.62 12.10 12.48
CA TYR A 49 -9.32 11.82 11.23
C TYR A 49 -10.78 12.21 11.34
N GLU A 50 -11.44 12.38 10.20
CA GLU A 50 -12.84 12.74 10.06
C GLU A 50 -13.58 11.58 9.38
N LEU A 51 -14.75 11.22 9.90
CA LEU A 51 -15.71 10.31 9.28
C LEU A 51 -17.03 11.06 9.07
N ASP A 52 -17.44 11.25 7.83
CA ASP A 52 -18.68 11.97 7.47
C ASP A 52 -18.86 13.32 8.21
N GLY A 53 -17.79 14.12 8.27
CA GLY A 53 -17.80 15.41 8.99
C GLY A 53 -17.55 15.32 10.50
N VAL A 54 -17.51 14.12 11.08
CA VAL A 54 -17.28 13.92 12.52
C VAL A 54 -15.80 13.70 12.79
N MET A 55 -15.20 14.61 13.57
CA MET A 55 -13.81 14.52 13.98
C MET A 55 -13.59 13.47 15.08
N HIS A 56 -12.57 12.65 14.88
CA HIS A 56 -12.10 11.64 15.80
C HIS A 56 -10.61 11.80 16.09
N GLN A 57 -10.23 11.46 17.32
CA GLN A 57 -8.84 11.36 17.74
C GLN A 57 -8.66 10.05 18.51
N ARG A 58 -7.75 9.19 18.04
CA ARG A 58 -7.52 7.86 18.63
C ARG A 58 -6.05 7.47 18.57
N SER A 59 -5.66 6.61 19.49
CA SER A 59 -4.34 5.96 19.52
C SER A 59 -4.53 4.47 19.34
N TYR A 60 -3.86 3.88 18.36
CA TYR A 60 -3.93 2.44 18.10
C TYR A 60 -2.63 1.76 18.48
N LEU A 61 -2.76 0.65 19.21
CA LEU A 61 -1.63 -0.21 19.58
C LEU A 61 -1.23 -1.19 18.46
N SER A 62 -2.01 -1.25 17.39
CA SER A 62 -1.75 -2.10 16.23
C SER A 62 -2.27 -1.43 14.97
N ALA A 63 -1.50 -1.52 13.89
CA ALA A 63 -1.90 -1.00 12.58
C ALA A 63 -3.17 -1.70 12.04
N LEU A 64 -3.42 -2.97 12.43
CA LEU A 64 -4.60 -3.72 12.03
C LEU A 64 -5.92 -3.08 12.50
N SER A 65 -5.92 -2.43 13.68
CA SER A 65 -7.12 -1.77 14.22
C SER A 65 -7.60 -0.63 13.32
N TRP A 66 -6.67 0.14 12.76
CA TRP A 66 -7.00 1.20 11.83
C TRP A 66 -7.49 0.66 10.47
N ARG A 67 -6.83 -0.37 9.93
CA ARG A 67 -7.28 -1.05 8.69
C ARG A 67 -8.73 -1.51 8.81
N ALA A 68 -9.12 -2.11 9.94
CA ALA A 68 -10.49 -2.54 10.18
C ALA A 68 -11.49 -1.36 10.22
N ILE A 69 -11.14 -0.24 10.85
CA ILE A 69 -12.00 0.96 10.88
C ILE A 69 -12.18 1.53 9.48
N LEU A 70 -11.10 1.62 8.69
CA LEU A 70 -11.19 2.06 7.30
C LEU A 70 -12.06 1.12 6.48
N LEU A 71 -11.92 -0.19 6.64
CA LEU A 71 -12.76 -1.17 5.94
C LEU A 71 -14.25 -0.93 6.22
N PHE A 72 -14.64 -0.87 7.49
CA PHE A 72 -16.05 -0.64 7.84
C PHE A 72 -16.56 0.69 7.31
N ALA A 73 -15.79 1.77 7.46
CA ALA A 73 -16.18 3.07 6.93
C ALA A 73 -16.36 3.05 5.40
N LEU A 74 -15.42 2.45 4.67
CA LEU A 74 -15.45 2.42 3.20
C LEU A 74 -16.55 1.50 2.65
N THR A 75 -16.78 0.36 3.30
CA THR A 75 -17.87 -0.57 2.93
C THR A 75 -19.25 0.02 3.20
N GLU A 76 -19.38 0.85 4.23
CA GLU A 76 -20.58 1.64 4.52
C GLU A 76 -20.72 2.90 3.63
N GLY A 77 -19.80 3.13 2.69
CA GLY A 77 -19.83 4.29 1.80
C GLY A 77 -19.50 5.63 2.46
N LYS A 78 -18.88 5.60 3.65
CA LYS A 78 -18.51 6.80 4.42
C LYS A 78 -17.30 7.51 3.81
N THR A 79 -17.28 8.82 3.96
CA THR A 79 -16.12 9.64 3.62
C THR A 79 -15.12 9.63 4.76
N VAL A 80 -13.87 9.27 4.46
CA VAL A 80 -12.78 9.27 5.46
C VAL A 80 -11.69 10.25 5.05
N THR A 81 -11.37 11.19 5.95
CA THR A 81 -10.25 12.13 5.77
C THR A 81 -9.27 12.01 6.93
N VAL A 82 -8.00 11.74 6.65
CA VAL A 82 -6.94 11.75 7.69
C VAL A 82 -6.29 13.14 7.72
N HIS A 83 -6.23 13.75 8.90
CA HIS A 83 -5.60 15.05 9.11
C HIS A 83 -4.21 14.94 9.72
N GLU A 84 -4.05 14.05 10.70
CA GLU A 84 -2.78 13.77 11.37
C GLU A 84 -2.61 12.27 11.55
N MET A 85 -1.35 11.85 11.50
CA MET A 85 -0.96 10.49 11.82
C MET A 85 0.44 10.51 12.43
N ASP A 86 0.61 9.72 13.48
CA ASP A 86 1.81 9.60 14.31
C ASP A 86 2.14 10.83 15.16
N GLN A 87 2.62 11.91 14.54
CA GLN A 87 2.99 13.17 15.19
C GLN A 87 2.40 14.37 14.45
N PRO A 88 2.15 15.51 15.12
CA PRO A 88 1.65 16.72 14.47
C PRO A 88 2.49 17.13 13.25
N GLY A 89 1.82 17.30 12.11
CA GLY A 89 2.39 17.70 10.83
C GLY A 89 3.17 16.60 10.10
N ARG A 90 3.49 15.47 10.75
CA ARG A 90 4.33 14.43 10.12
C ARG A 90 3.65 13.80 8.91
N TYR A 91 2.36 13.50 9.01
CA TYR A 91 1.59 12.95 7.88
C TYR A 91 1.67 13.87 6.66
N GLN A 92 1.46 15.17 6.84
CA GLN A 92 1.46 16.14 5.75
C GLN A 92 2.86 16.38 5.18
N ARG A 93 3.91 16.27 6.01
CA ARG A 93 5.31 16.32 5.55
C ARG A 93 5.68 15.08 4.73
N LEU A 94 5.31 13.88 5.19
CA LEU A 94 5.65 12.63 4.50
C LEU A 94 4.70 12.29 3.35
N PHE A 95 3.49 12.82 3.33
CA PHE A 95 2.52 12.66 2.25
C PHE A 95 1.90 14.00 1.86
N PRO A 96 2.70 14.93 1.30
CA PRO A 96 2.19 16.24 0.92
C PRO A 96 1.13 16.10 -0.18
N LYS A 97 0.13 17.00 -0.17
CA LYS A 97 -1.00 16.97 -1.12
C LYS A 97 -0.55 16.95 -2.58
N THR A 98 0.56 17.61 -2.91
CA THR A 98 1.13 17.62 -4.26
C THR A 98 1.59 16.23 -4.69
N MET A 99 2.26 15.47 -3.81
CA MET A 99 2.66 14.10 -4.07
C MET A 99 1.45 13.17 -4.16
N LEU A 100 0.48 13.27 -3.25
CA LEU A 100 -0.74 12.44 -3.29
C LEU A 100 -1.52 12.66 -4.60
N ARG A 101 -1.58 13.90 -5.11
CA ARG A 101 -2.18 14.18 -6.43
C ARG A 101 -1.42 13.52 -7.59
N ARG A 102 -0.08 13.52 -7.56
CA ARG A 102 0.73 12.81 -8.56
C ARG A 102 0.53 11.30 -8.49
N LEU A 103 0.52 10.73 -7.28
CA LEU A 103 0.20 9.31 -7.07
C LEU A 103 -1.21 8.96 -7.57
N GLN A 104 -2.20 9.85 -7.38
CA GLN A 104 -3.55 9.67 -7.90
C GLN A 104 -3.59 9.71 -9.43
N TRP A 105 -2.79 10.56 -10.07
CA TRP A 105 -2.65 10.54 -11.53
C TRP A 105 -2.08 9.21 -12.04
N HIS A 106 -1.15 8.61 -11.29
CA HIS A 106 -0.56 7.30 -11.59
C HIS A 106 -1.50 6.12 -11.28
N ALA A 107 -2.63 6.33 -10.60
CA ALA A 107 -3.61 5.28 -10.28
C ALA A 107 -4.52 4.91 -11.46
N ARG A 108 -4.22 5.38 -12.68
CA ARG A 108 -4.92 4.98 -13.90
C ARG A 108 -4.68 3.48 -14.16
N PRO A 109 -5.68 2.74 -14.67
CA PRO A 109 -5.50 1.33 -15.01
C PRO A 109 -4.33 1.11 -15.99
N ASN A 110 -3.64 -0.02 -15.86
CA ASN A 110 -2.55 -0.45 -16.76
C ASN A 110 -1.37 0.54 -16.86
N ALA A 111 -1.13 1.31 -15.79
CA ALA A 111 -0.10 2.33 -15.75
C ALA A 111 1.26 1.77 -15.33
N ASN A 112 2.29 1.93 -16.17
CA ASN A 112 3.69 1.63 -15.84
C ASN A 112 4.52 2.91 -15.81
N PHE A 113 4.15 3.83 -14.91
CA PHE A 113 4.81 5.12 -14.78
C PHE A 113 6.07 5.04 -13.92
N PRO A 114 6.98 6.03 -14.04
CA PRO A 114 8.08 6.20 -13.08
C PRO A 114 7.57 6.34 -11.64
N PRO A 115 8.32 5.88 -10.63
CA PRO A 115 8.02 6.16 -9.24
C PRO A 115 7.85 7.66 -8.98
N VAL A 116 6.86 8.02 -8.16
CA VAL A 116 6.53 9.42 -7.85
C VAL A 116 7.45 9.99 -6.77
N ALA A 117 7.83 9.16 -5.80
CA ALA A 117 8.63 9.58 -4.66
C ALA A 117 9.49 8.43 -4.14
N ARG A 118 10.61 8.80 -3.51
CA ARG A 118 11.45 7.90 -2.74
C ARG A 118 11.43 8.34 -1.28
N LEU A 119 11.12 7.38 -0.41
CA LEU A 119 11.25 7.52 1.02
C LEU A 119 12.47 6.72 1.49
N TYR A 120 13.24 7.26 2.43
CA TYR A 120 14.37 6.55 3.01
C TYR A 120 14.53 6.89 4.50
N ASP A 121 15.16 5.99 5.24
CA ASP A 121 15.58 6.24 6.62
C ASP A 121 17.10 6.47 6.66
N PRO A 122 17.59 7.65 7.09
CA PRO A 122 19.02 7.96 7.12
C PRO A 122 19.80 7.09 8.12
N ASN A 123 19.12 6.47 9.09
CA ASN A 123 19.75 5.66 10.12
C ASN A 123 19.75 4.15 9.79
N SER A 124 19.18 3.77 8.65
CA SER A 124 19.14 2.37 8.21
C SER A 124 19.29 2.28 6.69
N LYS A 125 19.12 1.07 6.15
CA LYS A 125 19.11 0.84 4.70
C LYS A 125 17.69 0.85 4.12
N ALA A 126 16.68 1.21 4.91
CA ALA A 126 15.29 1.19 4.49
C ALA A 126 15.05 2.23 3.39
N VAL A 127 14.53 1.76 2.26
CA VAL A 127 14.16 2.55 1.08
C VAL A 127 12.81 2.06 0.58
N MET A 128 11.98 2.99 0.12
CA MET A 128 10.67 2.73 -0.45
C MET A 128 10.41 3.68 -1.62
N LEU A 129 10.09 3.14 -2.78
CA LEU A 129 9.63 3.88 -3.95
C LEU A 129 8.10 3.83 -4.01
N LEU A 130 7.44 4.99 -3.98
CA LEU A 130 5.99 5.12 -4.07
C LEU A 130 5.57 5.35 -5.52
N THR A 131 4.58 4.62 -5.99
CA THR A 131 4.29 4.54 -7.44
C THR A 131 2.89 5.02 -7.79
N ARG A 132 1.86 4.55 -7.09
CA ARG A 132 0.47 4.99 -7.30
C ARG A 132 -0.32 5.05 -6.00
N ASN A 133 -1.39 5.82 -6.06
CA ASN A 133 -2.37 5.92 -4.99
C ASN A 133 -3.36 4.75 -5.05
N ARG A 134 -3.90 4.38 -3.89
CA ARG A 134 -5.04 3.47 -3.72
C ARG A 134 -5.99 4.02 -2.67
N ILE A 135 -7.26 3.63 -2.75
CA ILE A 135 -8.28 3.96 -1.73
C ILE A 135 -8.26 5.46 -1.38
N CYS A 136 -8.44 6.32 -2.38
CA CYS A 136 -8.63 7.76 -2.18
C CYS A 136 -7.54 8.46 -1.33
N GLY A 137 -6.29 7.97 -1.32
CA GLY A 137 -5.21 8.60 -0.54
C GLY A 137 -4.87 7.89 0.75
N HIS A 138 -5.47 6.73 1.05
CA HIS A 138 -5.23 5.99 2.29
C HIS A 138 -4.20 4.86 2.13
N ALA A 139 -3.87 4.51 0.90
CA ALA A 139 -2.93 3.46 0.56
C ALA A 139 -2.13 3.82 -0.69
N VAL A 140 -0.98 3.16 -0.85
CA VAL A 140 -0.07 3.37 -1.97
C VAL A 140 0.55 2.05 -2.41
N ASP A 141 0.94 1.97 -3.66
CA ASP A 141 1.83 0.91 -4.12
C ASP A 141 3.28 1.28 -3.89
N ALA A 142 4.05 0.32 -3.39
CA ALA A 142 5.41 0.54 -2.96
C ALA A 142 6.34 -0.60 -3.37
N LEU A 143 7.49 -0.26 -3.95
CA LEU A 143 8.67 -1.13 -4.01
C LEU A 143 9.54 -0.79 -2.80
N HIS A 144 9.77 -1.72 -1.88
CA HIS A 144 10.50 -1.47 -0.64
C HIS A 144 11.40 -2.62 -0.24
N ASN A 145 12.44 -2.36 0.57
CA ASN A 145 13.42 -3.36 1.01
C ASN A 145 13.38 -3.63 2.53
N LEU A 146 12.19 -3.52 3.13
CA LEU A 146 12.02 -3.67 4.58
C LEU A 146 12.13 -5.13 5.06
N THR A 147 12.13 -6.12 4.18
CA THR A 147 12.14 -7.54 4.55
C THR A 147 13.55 -8.14 4.48
N ASP A 148 13.78 -9.23 5.21
CA ASP A 148 15.05 -9.97 5.14
C ASP A 148 15.21 -10.76 3.83
N GLY A 149 14.11 -10.96 3.08
CA GLY A 149 14.08 -11.72 1.82
C GLY A 149 14.35 -10.89 0.57
N GLY A 150 14.72 -9.62 0.71
CA GLY A 150 14.98 -8.70 -0.40
C GLY A 150 13.81 -7.73 -0.69
N PRO A 151 13.87 -7.03 -1.84
CA PRO A 151 12.85 -6.08 -2.26
C PRO A 151 11.48 -6.74 -2.50
N VAL A 152 10.43 -6.05 -2.11
CA VAL A 152 9.03 -6.46 -2.29
C VAL A 152 8.26 -5.33 -2.95
N PHE A 153 7.44 -5.68 -3.95
CA PHE A 153 6.49 -4.76 -4.57
C PHE A 153 5.07 -5.14 -4.16
N GLN A 154 4.39 -4.27 -3.41
CA GLN A 154 3.05 -4.55 -2.88
C GLN A 154 2.27 -3.26 -2.54
N PRO A 155 0.94 -3.34 -2.45
CA PRO A 155 0.12 -2.29 -1.89
C PRO A 155 0.32 -2.23 -0.37
N LEU A 156 0.47 -1.03 0.15
CA LEU A 156 0.65 -0.73 1.56
C LEU A 156 -0.36 0.33 2.02
N TRP A 157 -0.89 0.15 3.22
CA TRP A 157 -1.61 1.23 3.88
C TRP A 157 -0.61 2.30 4.28
N ILE A 158 -0.96 3.57 4.07
CA ILE A 158 -0.14 4.69 4.56
C ILE A 158 0.01 4.59 6.07
N SER A 159 -1.00 4.11 6.79
CA SER A 159 -0.91 3.88 8.23
C SER A 159 0.18 2.92 8.65
N ASP A 160 0.48 1.90 7.84
CA ASP A 160 1.55 0.96 8.15
C ASP A 160 2.90 1.63 7.96
N ILE A 161 3.05 2.41 6.89
CA ILE A 161 4.26 3.23 6.63
C ILE A 161 4.47 4.22 7.79
N MET A 162 3.41 4.89 8.24
CA MET A 162 3.46 5.84 9.34
C MET A 162 3.74 5.17 10.69
N ALA A 163 3.34 3.91 10.88
CA ALA A 163 3.58 3.14 12.09
C ALA A 163 5.04 2.65 12.23
N LEU A 164 5.82 2.63 11.16
CA LEU A 164 7.24 2.25 11.20
C LEU A 164 8.05 3.05 12.24
N ARG A 165 7.85 4.37 12.33
CA ARG A 165 8.56 5.20 13.29
C ARG A 165 8.15 4.88 14.74
N PRO A 166 6.88 5.04 15.16
CA PRO A 166 6.52 4.81 16.56
C PRO A 166 6.67 3.36 16.99
N MET A 167 6.53 2.36 16.10
CA MET A 167 6.59 0.95 16.47
C MET A 167 7.98 0.35 16.37
N LEU A 168 8.79 0.76 15.38
CA LEU A 168 10.07 0.14 15.07
C LEU A 168 11.26 1.09 15.15
N GLY A 169 11.02 2.41 15.19
CA GLY A 169 12.07 3.42 15.15
C GLY A 169 12.60 3.70 13.75
N ILE A 170 11.97 3.15 12.70
CA ILE A 170 12.33 3.40 11.31
C ILE A 170 11.67 4.71 10.88
N GLU A 171 12.46 5.77 10.78
CA GLU A 171 11.97 7.09 10.45
C GLU A 171 12.21 7.41 8.98
N LEU A 172 11.15 7.31 8.18
CA LEU A 172 11.22 7.64 6.76
C LEU A 172 11.12 9.15 6.53
N PHE A 173 11.96 9.63 5.61
CA PHE A 173 12.03 10.99 5.08
C PHE A 173 11.87 10.98 3.57
N HIS A 174 11.45 12.12 3.01
CA HIS A 174 11.48 12.32 1.56
C HIS A 174 12.89 12.52 1.07
N ASP A 175 13.20 11.87 -0.03
CA ASP A 175 14.34 12.22 -0.85
C ASP A 175 13.93 13.32 -1.84
N GLU A 176 14.22 14.58 -1.50
CA GLU A 176 13.89 15.72 -2.36
C GLU A 176 14.71 15.77 -3.64
N ALA A 177 15.87 15.08 -3.68
CA ALA A 177 16.71 14.99 -4.87
C ALA A 177 16.27 13.86 -5.80
N PHE A 178 15.39 12.96 -5.34
CA PHE A 178 14.91 11.85 -6.14
C PHE A 178 14.09 12.34 -7.35
N SER A 179 14.56 11.96 -8.53
CA SER A 179 13.86 12.13 -9.79
C SER A 179 13.92 10.82 -10.54
N ALA A 180 12.75 10.31 -10.93
CA ALA A 180 12.64 9.10 -11.72
C ALA A 180 12.13 9.41 -13.12
N THR A 181 12.83 8.89 -14.11
CA THR A 181 12.53 8.93 -15.53
C THR A 181 12.22 7.53 -16.07
N MET A 182 12.80 6.48 -15.48
CA MET A 182 12.50 5.11 -15.87
C MET A 182 11.19 4.60 -15.24
N PRO A 183 10.44 3.71 -15.93
CA PRO A 183 9.19 3.15 -15.40
C PRO A 183 9.44 2.22 -14.21
N ILE A 184 8.43 2.02 -13.35
CA ILE A 184 8.53 1.09 -12.21
C ILE A 184 8.94 -0.33 -12.63
N SER A 185 8.54 -0.81 -13.82
CA SER A 185 9.00 -2.11 -14.36
C SER A 185 10.52 -2.26 -14.33
N ALA A 186 11.25 -1.22 -14.72
CA ALA A 186 12.71 -1.21 -14.75
C ALA A 186 13.29 -1.37 -13.35
N TYR A 187 12.73 -0.67 -12.36
CA TYR A 187 13.17 -0.80 -10.97
C TYR A 187 12.86 -2.17 -10.37
N ILE A 188 11.73 -2.80 -10.75
CA ILE A 188 11.38 -4.15 -10.31
C ILE A 188 12.34 -5.17 -10.92
N GLU A 189 12.60 -5.09 -12.23
CA GLU A 189 13.56 -5.96 -12.92
C GLU A 189 14.97 -5.80 -12.33
N ALA A 190 15.42 -4.57 -12.12
CA ALA A 190 16.70 -4.30 -11.46
C ALA A 190 16.75 -4.83 -10.02
N ALA A 191 15.65 -4.74 -9.28
CA ALA A 191 15.56 -5.33 -7.95
C ALA A 191 15.64 -6.85 -7.98
N ALA A 192 15.09 -7.50 -9.01
CA ALA A 192 15.22 -8.94 -9.22
C ALA A 192 16.66 -9.34 -9.57
N ILE A 193 17.34 -8.55 -10.41
CA ILE A 193 18.74 -8.80 -10.82
C ILE A 193 19.71 -8.60 -9.65
N THR A 194 19.56 -7.50 -8.91
CA THR A 194 20.56 -7.05 -7.93
C THR A 194 20.25 -7.46 -6.49
N GLY A 195 19.01 -7.89 -6.22
CA GLY A 195 18.53 -8.16 -4.86
C GLY A 195 18.37 -6.90 -3.99
N ARG A 196 18.39 -5.70 -4.58
CA ARG A 196 18.20 -4.42 -3.86
C ARG A 196 17.53 -3.37 -4.74
N ILE A 197 17.03 -2.31 -4.12
CA ILE A 197 16.53 -1.14 -4.86
C ILE A 197 17.74 -0.28 -5.24
N VAL A 198 17.96 -0.11 -6.56
CA VAL A 198 19.05 0.68 -7.12
C VAL A 198 18.58 2.10 -7.45
N GLU A 199 19.53 3.03 -7.59
CA GLU A 199 19.27 4.40 -8.06
C GLU A 199 19.40 4.49 -9.59
N GLU A 200 18.87 5.55 -10.22
CA GLU A 200 18.81 5.67 -11.68
C GLU A 200 20.14 5.55 -12.43
N PRO A 201 21.27 6.10 -11.94
CA PRO A 201 22.55 5.96 -12.64
C PRO A 201 22.98 4.49 -12.75
N GLU A 202 22.74 3.70 -11.71
CA GLU A 202 23.01 2.27 -11.73
C GLU A 202 21.96 1.51 -12.56
N LEU A 203 20.68 1.87 -12.41
CA LEU A 203 19.58 1.30 -13.17
C LEU A 203 19.84 1.34 -14.68
N SER A 204 20.34 2.48 -15.17
CA SER A 204 20.63 2.72 -16.59
C SER A 204 21.80 1.90 -17.13
N ALA A 205 22.65 1.36 -16.25
CA ALA A 205 23.79 0.53 -16.63
C ALA A 205 23.46 -0.98 -16.60
N LEU A 206 22.30 -1.36 -16.06
CA LEU A 206 21.87 -2.76 -15.99
C LEU A 206 21.37 -3.25 -17.35
N PRO A 207 21.58 -4.54 -17.69
CA PRO A 207 21.09 -5.14 -18.92
C PRO A 207 19.59 -5.47 -18.78
N LEU A 208 18.75 -4.44 -18.66
CA LEU A 208 17.30 -4.57 -18.56
C LEU A 208 16.73 -5.06 -19.89
N THR A 209 15.89 -6.08 -19.82
CA THR A 209 15.28 -6.77 -20.96
C THR A 209 13.78 -6.52 -21.07
N GLY A 210 13.17 -5.94 -20.03
CA GLY A 210 11.71 -5.80 -19.91
C GLY A 210 11.04 -7.06 -19.33
N ASP A 211 11.80 -8.10 -18.97
CA ASP A 211 11.27 -9.29 -18.31
C ASP A 211 11.06 -9.03 -16.81
N VAL A 212 9.88 -8.49 -16.49
CA VAL A 212 9.52 -8.16 -15.11
C VAL A 212 9.07 -9.41 -14.35
N SER A 213 10.03 -10.08 -13.73
CA SER A 213 9.77 -11.17 -12.80
C SER A 213 9.06 -10.68 -11.53
N ARG A 214 8.07 -11.43 -11.07
CA ARG A 214 7.38 -11.17 -9.80
C ARG A 214 8.38 -11.32 -8.64
N LEU A 215 8.61 -10.25 -7.88
CA LEU A 215 9.39 -10.29 -6.65
C LEU A 215 8.68 -11.12 -5.59
N ALA A 216 9.46 -11.64 -4.62
CA ALA A 216 8.93 -12.48 -3.56
C ALA A 216 7.82 -11.77 -2.78
N THR A 217 6.65 -12.40 -2.71
CA THR A 217 5.53 -11.94 -1.88
C THR A 217 5.41 -12.82 -0.64
N GLN A 218 5.37 -12.20 0.54
CA GLN A 218 5.14 -12.93 1.78
C GLN A 218 3.64 -13.29 1.92
N PRO A 219 3.30 -14.49 2.40
CA PRO A 219 1.90 -14.89 2.55
C PRO A 219 1.20 -14.06 3.62
N SER A 220 -0.05 -13.67 3.34
CA SER A 220 -0.89 -12.97 4.32
C SER A 220 -1.16 -13.80 5.56
N SER A 221 -1.22 -13.12 6.69
CA SER A 221 -1.59 -13.70 7.98
C SER A 221 -3.03 -14.18 8.00
N LYS A 222 -3.33 -15.13 8.89
CA LYS A 222 -4.70 -15.54 9.19
C LYS A 222 -5.56 -14.35 9.63
N ALA A 223 -5.00 -13.39 10.35
CA ALA A 223 -5.72 -12.20 10.82
C ALA A 223 -6.15 -11.32 9.65
N VAL A 224 -5.23 -10.97 8.75
CA VAL A 224 -5.54 -10.18 7.55
C VAL A 224 -6.51 -10.92 6.63
N ARG A 225 -6.28 -12.23 6.39
CA ARG A 225 -7.21 -13.07 5.62
C ARG A 225 -8.60 -13.13 6.23
N SER A 226 -8.72 -13.26 7.55
CA SER A 226 -10.02 -13.34 8.22
C SER A 226 -10.85 -12.07 8.09
N VAL A 227 -10.20 -10.90 7.98
CA VAL A 227 -10.88 -9.63 7.70
C VAL A 227 -11.44 -9.63 6.27
N PHE A 228 -10.65 -10.09 5.30
CA PHE A 228 -11.13 -10.25 3.93
C PHE A 228 -12.24 -11.30 3.81
N ASP A 229 -12.12 -12.44 4.51
CA ASP A 229 -13.13 -13.50 4.52
C ASP A 229 -14.45 -13.04 5.18
N GLN A 230 -14.40 -12.08 6.11
CA GLN A 230 -15.60 -11.43 6.61
C GLN A 230 -16.23 -10.54 5.54
N ALA A 231 -15.44 -9.72 4.86
CA ALA A 231 -15.93 -8.87 3.77
C ALA A 231 -16.54 -9.69 2.62
N CYS A 232 -15.94 -10.84 2.25
CA CYS A 232 -16.48 -11.73 1.23
C CYS A 232 -17.82 -12.38 1.64
N ARG A 233 -18.04 -12.61 2.95
CA ARG A 233 -19.33 -13.11 3.45
C ARG A 233 -20.43 -12.06 3.34
N GLU A 234 -20.08 -10.79 3.49
CA GLU A 234 -21.02 -9.67 3.35
C GLU A 234 -21.22 -9.28 1.88
N ASN A 235 -20.21 -9.49 1.03
CA ASN A 235 -20.25 -9.26 -0.41
C ASN A 235 -19.54 -10.39 -1.18
N PRO A 236 -20.27 -11.43 -1.63
CA PRO A 236 -19.70 -12.59 -2.31
C PRO A 236 -18.93 -12.29 -3.60
N ALA A 237 -19.22 -11.17 -4.28
CA ALA A 237 -18.49 -10.77 -5.49
C ALA A 237 -17.00 -10.50 -5.22
N LEU A 238 -16.62 -10.16 -3.98
CA LEU A 238 -15.23 -9.99 -3.58
C LEU A 238 -14.43 -11.30 -3.63
N GLU A 239 -15.07 -12.46 -3.59
CA GLU A 239 -14.39 -13.75 -3.64
C GLU A 239 -13.66 -13.95 -4.98
N ALA A 240 -14.21 -13.42 -6.07
CA ALA A 240 -13.57 -13.45 -7.39
C ALA A 240 -12.26 -12.66 -7.46
N LEU A 241 -12.05 -11.73 -6.52
CA LEU A 241 -10.82 -10.94 -6.40
C LEU A 241 -9.72 -11.66 -5.62
N ARG A 242 -9.99 -12.85 -5.07
CA ARG A 242 -9.01 -13.60 -4.29
C ARG A 242 -7.85 -14.02 -5.19
N GLY A 243 -6.64 -13.69 -4.74
CA GLY A 243 -5.41 -14.02 -5.47
C GLY A 243 -4.97 -12.96 -6.48
N LEU A 244 -5.77 -11.90 -6.69
CA LEU A 244 -5.29 -10.73 -7.42
C LEU A 244 -4.10 -10.11 -6.71
N THR A 245 -3.09 -9.76 -7.49
CA THR A 245 -1.87 -9.11 -7.02
C THR A 245 -1.73 -7.75 -7.67
N ILE A 246 -0.89 -6.92 -7.08
CA ILE A 246 -0.48 -5.65 -7.68
C ILE A 246 0.02 -5.82 -9.12
N TYR A 247 0.67 -6.93 -9.46
CA TYR A 247 1.23 -7.16 -10.79
C TYR A 247 0.15 -7.30 -11.87
N ASP A 248 -1.04 -7.76 -11.50
CA ASP A 248 -2.16 -7.91 -12.43
C ASP A 248 -2.79 -6.55 -12.79
N ASP A 249 -2.44 -5.51 -12.02
CA ASP A 249 -2.96 -4.13 -12.12
C ASP A 249 -2.04 -3.20 -12.95
N TYR A 250 -0.90 -3.71 -13.41
CA TYR A 250 0.12 -2.99 -14.21
C TYR A 250 0.27 -3.63 -15.59
N SER A 251 0.44 -2.79 -16.62
CA SER A 251 0.90 -3.24 -17.95
C SER A 251 2.40 -3.05 -18.03
N PHE A 252 3.17 -4.11 -17.77
CA PHE A 252 4.63 -4.07 -17.86
C PHE A 252 5.19 -4.20 -19.29
N VAL A 253 4.30 -4.32 -20.29
CA VAL A 253 4.61 -4.35 -21.72
C VAL A 253 4.97 -2.97 -22.25
#